data_AF-A0A917VCU2-F1
#
_entry.id   AF-A0A917VCU2-F1
#
_cell.length_a   1.000
_cell.length_b   1.000
_cell.length_c   1.000
_cell.angle_alpha   90.00
_cell.angle_beta   90.00
_cell.angle_gamma   90.00
#
_symmetry.space_group_name_H-M   'P 1'
#
loop_
_entity.id
_entity.type
_entity.pdbx_description
1 polymer ?
#
loop_
_entity_poly.entity_id
_entity_poly.type
_entity_poly.pdbx_seq_one_letter_code
_entity_poly.pdbx_strand_id
1 'polypeptide(L)'
;MSSPTSLHDDVIAYAATRTVDSPEKISETVEALVEECQERARTAAAEETTLTGSIFAPTVVGIDHTIVPTLATTIEYLISVVVTIEFRAIL
;
A
#
# COMPACT_ATOMS: atom_id res chain seq x y z
N MET A 1 19.76 -21.45 -11.34
CA MET A 1 20.51 -20.49 -10.50
C MET A 1 20.01 -19.11 -10.88
N SER A 2 19.15 -18.52 -10.04
CA SER A 2 18.60 -17.19 -10.27
C SER A 2 19.53 -16.19 -9.60
N SER A 3 19.95 -15.16 -10.34
CA SER A 3 20.86 -14.11 -9.87
C SER A 3 20.39 -13.51 -8.54
N PRO A 4 21.30 -13.14 -7.62
CA PRO A 4 20.92 -12.37 -6.45
C PRO A 4 20.55 -10.97 -6.92
N THR A 5 19.34 -10.50 -6.60
CA THR A 5 19.01 -9.08 -6.71
C THR A 5 19.87 -8.36 -5.69
N SER A 6 20.99 -7.83 -6.16
CA SER A 6 22.06 -7.23 -5.38
C SER A 6 21.77 -5.73 -5.26
N LEU A 7 21.55 -5.25 -4.02
CA LEU A 7 21.34 -3.85 -3.58
C LEU A 7 20.08 -3.15 -4.14
N HIS A 8 19.00 -3.00 -3.36
CA HIS A 8 17.96 -2.01 -3.72
C HIS A 8 17.32 -1.29 -2.53
N ASP A 9 17.35 0.05 -2.60
CA ASP A 9 16.28 0.93 -2.10
C ASP A 9 15.01 0.62 -2.94
N ASP A 10 14.30 -0.46 -2.61
CA ASP A 10 13.13 -0.87 -3.38
C ASP A 10 11.95 0.03 -3.04
N VAL A 11 11.55 0.85 -4.01
CA VAL A 11 10.32 1.65 -3.95
C VAL A 11 9.17 0.82 -4.52
N ILE A 12 8.30 0.34 -3.64
CA ILE A 12 7.18 -0.54 -3.97
C ILE A 12 5.86 0.22 -3.79
N ALA A 13 4.94 0.05 -4.75
CA ALA A 13 3.59 0.59 -4.68
C ALA A 13 2.60 -0.47 -4.18
N TYR A 14 1.92 -0.18 -3.08
CA TYR A 14 0.81 -0.97 -2.55
C TYR A 14 -0.50 -0.31 -2.92
N ALA A 15 -1.30 -1.00 -3.74
CA ALA A 15 -2.62 -0.53 -4.13
C ALA A 15 -3.72 -1.29 -3.38
N ALA A 16 -4.78 -0.57 -3.01
CA ALA A 16 -6.00 -1.11 -2.43
C ALA A 16 -7.21 -0.31 -2.92
N THR A 17 -8.36 -0.97 -3.05
CA THR A 17 -9.59 -0.36 -3.56
C THR A 17 -10.79 -0.79 -2.75
N ARG A 18 -11.75 0.12 -2.53
CA ARG A 18 -13.03 -0.18 -1.88
C ARG A 18 -14.14 0.69 -2.45
N THR A 19 -15.33 0.11 -2.55
CA THR A 19 -16.54 0.84 -2.94
C THR A 19 -17.33 1.23 -1.69
N VAL A 20 -17.86 2.45 -1.66
CA VAL A 20 -18.78 2.93 -0.62
C VAL A 20 -20.07 3.48 -1.24
N ASP A 21 -21.16 3.43 -0.51
CA ASP A 21 -22.51 3.84 -0.92
C ASP A 21 -22.84 5.30 -0.55
N SER A 22 -21.93 6.01 0.10
CA SER A 22 -22.17 7.38 0.55
C SER A 22 -20.87 8.20 0.62
N PRO A 23 -20.92 9.52 0.33
CA PRO A 23 -19.74 10.36 0.33
C PRO A 23 -19.14 10.56 1.72
N GLU A 24 -19.94 10.46 2.78
CA GLU A 24 -19.47 10.64 4.16
C GLU A 24 -18.47 9.55 4.58
N LYS A 25 -18.54 8.37 3.96
CA LYS A 25 -17.66 7.22 4.23
C LYS A 25 -16.31 7.31 3.50
N ILE A 26 -16.13 8.27 2.59
CA ILE A 26 -14.94 8.33 1.73
C ILE A 26 -13.67 8.53 2.55
N SER A 27 -13.66 9.52 3.47
CA SER A 27 -12.45 9.87 4.24
C SER A 27 -11.99 8.69 5.09
N GLU A 28 -12.90 8.10 5.86
CA GLU A 28 -12.62 6.91 6.69
C GLU A 28 -12.12 5.75 5.83
N THR A 29 -12.68 5.58 4.63
CA THR A 29 -12.26 4.50 3.73
C THR A 29 -10.86 4.74 3.15
N VAL A 30 -10.51 5.98 2.78
CA VAL A 30 -9.15 6.30 2.33
C VAL A 30 -8.13 5.99 3.44
N GLU A 31 -8.41 6.42 4.67
CA GLU A 31 -7.53 6.15 5.82
C GLU A 31 -7.36 4.64 6.07
N ALA A 32 -8.46 3.88 6.06
CA ALA A 32 -8.42 2.43 6.22
C ALA A 32 -7.63 1.73 5.11
N LEU A 33 -7.75 2.17 3.86
CA LEU A 33 -6.99 1.61 2.73
C LEU A 33 -5.50 1.95 2.80
N VAL A 34 -5.16 3.15 3.27
CA VAL A 34 -3.77 3.55 3.54
C VAL A 34 -3.16 2.65 4.63
N GLU A 35 -3.89 2.42 5.73
CA GLU A 35 -3.44 1.55 6.81
C GLU A 35 -3.25 0.10 6.33
N GLU A 36 -4.18 -0.42 5.54
CA GLU A 36 -4.09 -1.75 4.93
C GLU A 36 -2.83 -1.91 4.06
N CYS A 37 -2.53 -0.90 3.23
CA CYS A 37 -1.33 -0.90 2.41
C CYS A 37 -0.05 -0.89 3.25
N GLN A 38 -0.02 -0.10 4.33
CA GLN A 38 1.12 -0.06 5.25
C GLN A 38 1.29 -1.38 6.02
N GLU A 39 0.21 -2.04 6.43
CA GLU A 39 0.28 -3.34 7.10
C GLU A 39 0.82 -4.43 6.16
N ARG A 40 0.38 -4.43 4.90
CA ARG A 40 0.92 -5.32 3.86
C ARG A 40 2.43 -5.09 3.65
N ALA A 41 2.87 -3.84 3.68
CA ALA A 41 4.29 -3.52 3.58
C ALA A 41 5.10 -3.95 4.81
N ARG A 42 4.56 -3.78 6.02
CA ARG A 42 5.18 -4.32 7.25
C ARG A 42 5.33 -5.84 7.20
N THR A 43 4.28 -6.53 6.74
CA THR A 43 4.31 -7.98 6.55
C THR A 43 5.40 -8.39 5.55
N ALA A 44 5.46 -7.72 4.39
CA ALA A 44 6.49 -7.98 3.39
C ALA A 44 7.91 -7.73 3.91
N ALA A 45 8.13 -6.65 4.67
CA ALA A 45 9.43 -6.39 5.32
C ALA A 45 9.81 -7.51 6.30
N ALA A 46 8.86 -8.00 7.10
CA ALA A 46 9.10 -9.06 8.07
C ALA A 46 9.42 -10.40 7.40
N GLU A 47 8.73 -10.72 6.30
CA GLU A 47 9.00 -11.90 5.48
C GLU A 47 10.40 -11.84 4.85
N GLU A 48 10.77 -10.70 4.26
CA GLU A 48 12.10 -10.50 3.67
C GLU A 48 13.20 -10.53 4.73
N THR A 49 12.93 -9.98 5.92
CA THR A 49 13.84 -10.06 7.07
C THR A 49 14.08 -11.51 7.48
N THR A 50 13.02 -12.32 7.50
CA THR A 50 13.12 -13.76 7.83
C THR A 50 13.91 -14.52 6.76
N LEU A 51 13.77 -14.14 5.49
CA LEU A 51 14.41 -14.80 4.35
C LEU A 51 15.91 -14.48 4.25
N THR A 52 16.30 -13.22 4.48
CA THR A 52 17.66 -12.72 4.23
C THR A 52 18.48 -12.53 5.50
N GLY A 53 17.84 -12.47 6.66
CA GLY A 53 18.48 -12.11 7.93
C GLY A 53 18.80 -10.63 8.09
N SER A 54 18.46 -9.77 7.12
CA SER A 54 18.64 -8.31 7.19
C SER A 54 17.32 -7.66 7.60
N ILE A 55 17.33 -6.72 8.56
CA ILE A 55 16.10 -6.06 8.99
C ILE A 55 15.71 -4.99 7.96
N PHE A 56 14.46 -5.00 7.51
CA PHE A 56 13.94 -3.97 6.60
C PHE A 56 12.93 -3.05 7.30
N ALA A 57 13.11 -1.74 7.11
CA ALA A 57 12.17 -0.72 7.57
C ALA A 57 11.40 -0.13 6.39
N PRO A 58 10.08 -0.38 6.28
CA PRO A 58 9.24 0.27 5.30
C PRO A 58 8.99 1.73 5.69
N THR A 59 9.26 2.66 4.77
CA THR A 59 8.99 4.09 4.93
C THR A 59 8.02 4.55 3.86
N VAL A 60 6.92 5.17 4.25
CA VAL A 60 5.97 5.77 3.28
C VAL A 60 6.63 7.00 2.65
N VAL A 61 6.73 7.01 1.32
CA VAL A 61 7.30 8.12 0.54
C VAL A 61 6.26 8.81 -0.35
N GLY A 62 5.09 8.20 -0.55
CA GLY A 62 3.98 8.77 -1.30
C GLY A 62 2.65 8.11 -0.97
N ILE A 63 1.58 8.91 -1.02
CA ILE A 63 0.20 8.42 -0.93
C ILE A 63 -0.60 9.15 -2.01
N ASP A 64 -1.11 8.39 -2.96
CA ASP A 64 -2.03 8.86 -3.99
C ASP A 64 -3.39 8.19 -3.79
N HIS A 65 -4.47 8.92 -4.05
CA HIS A 65 -5.80 8.34 -4.06
C HIS A 65 -6.66 8.90 -5.18
N THR A 66 -7.58 8.09 -5.67
CA THR A 66 -8.54 8.44 -6.70
C THR A 66 -9.93 8.02 -6.25
N ILE A 67 -10.89 8.92 -6.41
CA ILE A 67 -12.29 8.68 -6.05
C ILE A 67 -13.10 8.84 -7.34
N VAL A 68 -13.79 7.78 -7.75
CA VAL A 68 -14.60 7.76 -8.97
C VAL A 68 -16.06 7.49 -8.58
N PRO A 69 -16.99 8.43 -8.85
CA PRO A 69 -18.42 8.14 -8.73
C PRO A 69 -18.83 7.12 -9.79
N THR A 70 -19.49 6.04 -9.39
CA THR A 70 -20.02 5.05 -10.33
C THR A 70 -21.45 5.45 -10.73
N LEU A 71 -21.79 5.23 -12.00
CA LEU A 71 -23.11 5.58 -12.56
C LEU A 71 -24.15 4.47 -12.39
N ALA A 72 -23.89 3.49 -11.51
CA ALA A 72 -24.90 2.48 -11.19
C ALA A 72 -26.10 3.18 -10.51
N THR A 73 -27.28 2.59 -10.61
CA THR A 73 -28.57 3.15 -10.16
C THR A 73 -28.63 3.62 -8.69
N THR A 74 -27.62 3.28 -7.90
CA THR A 74 -27.32 3.79 -6.56
C THR A 74 -25.98 4.51 -6.64
N ILE A 75 -25.89 5.76 -6.16
CA ILE A 75 -24.61 6.49 -6.14
C ILE A 75 -23.62 5.72 -5.28
N GLU A 76 -22.59 5.16 -5.90
CA GLU A 76 -21.47 4.54 -5.20
C GLU A 76 -20.18 5.26 -5.59
N TYR A 77 -19.18 5.20 -4.71
CA TYR A 77 -17.86 5.78 -4.93
C TYR A 77 -16.83 4.66 -4.89
N LEU A 78 -16.14 4.44 -6.01
CA LEU A 78 -14.95 3.61 -6.06
C LEU A 78 -13.77 4.43 -5.56
N ILE A 79 -13.19 4.02 -4.45
CA ILE A 79 -12.03 4.63 -3.84
C ILE A 79 -10.84 3.73 -4.13
N SER A 80 -9.79 4.29 -4.70
CA SER A 80 -8.52 3.62 -4.97
C SER A 80 -7.41 4.38 -4.27
N VAL A 81 -6.57 3.68 -3.52
CA VAL A 81 -5.41 4.23 -2.83
C VAL A 81 -4.17 3.50 -3.32
N VAL A 82 -3.09 4.25 -3.54
CA VAL A 82 -1.76 3.73 -3.80
C VAL A 82 -0.82 4.35 -2.78
N VAL A 83 -0.18 3.50 -1.97
CA VAL A 83 0.86 3.91 -1.02
C VAL A 83 2.20 3.46 -1.57
N THR A 84 3.08 4.40 -1.84
CA THR A 84 4.45 4.15 -2.27
C THR A 84 5.35 4.06 -1.05
N ILE A 85 6.05 2.94 -0.92
CA ILE A 85 6.86 2.60 0.26
C ILE A 85 8.27 2.26 -0.20
N GLU A 86 9.24 2.91 0.43
CA GLU A 86 10.65 2.60 0.29
C GLU A 86 11.06 1.59 1.37
N PHE A 87 11.66 0.47 0.97
CA PHE A 87 12.27 -0.48 1.88
C PHE A 87 13.76 -0.21 1.99
N ARG A 88 14.22 0.12 3.19
CA ARG A 88 15.64 0.24 3.49
C ARG A 88 16.07 -0.84 4.47
N ALA A 89 17.18 -1.49 4.16
CA ALA A 89 17.86 -2.33 5.13
C ALA A 89 18.39 -1.44 6.27
N ILE A 90 18.02 -1.79 7.49
CA ILE A 90 18.54 -1.20 8.72
C ILE A 90 19.23 -2.32 9.50
N LEU A 91 20.41 -2.02 10.04
CA LEU A 91 21.34 -2.98 10.64
C LEU A 91 20.71 -3.91 11.67
#